data_AF-A0A7K1SXS5-F1
#
_entry.id   AF-A0A7K1SXS5-F1
#
_cell.length_a   1.000
_cell.length_b   1.000
_cell.length_c   1.000
_cell.angle_alpha   90.00
_cell.angle_beta   90.00
_cell.angle_gamma   90.00
#
_symmetry.space_group_name_H-M   'P 1'
#
loop_
_entity.id
_entity.type
_entity.pdbx_description
1 polymer ?
#
loop_
_entity_poly.entity_id
_entity_poly.type
_entity_poly.pdbx_seq_one_letter_code
_entity_poly.pdbx_strand_id
1 'polypeptide(L)'
;MVDLYLKLLNYFNDVPIGTQKSISPFLTDHFKKPTAHTPYAFTSQMKDLNNFIKDVKEQKHLEFGSTHFWPELSKTNTFEWFDQKKVLASITIKGAEYLHQRILNNSVIEVNHSIAESNRIISKNTVLQTKASSRQTYLLIATAVFTLVNLTISGYNIYSDRSKEQLRQQLTEQTKQIHALQMEQTEILYKSLKKLNEENTVRK
;
A
#
# COMPACT_ATOMS: atom_id res chain seq x y z
N MET A 1 -13.50 24.48 -24.62
CA MET A 1 -13.45 24.24 -26.08
C MET A 1 -12.57 23.04 -26.47
N VAL A 2 -11.39 22.83 -25.86
CA VAL A 2 -10.47 21.70 -26.19
C VAL A 2 -11.13 20.31 -26.12
N ASP A 3 -12.00 20.07 -25.13
CA ASP A 3 -12.68 18.78 -24.96
C ASP A 3 -13.70 18.47 -26.08
N LEU A 4 -14.47 19.48 -26.51
CA LEU A 4 -15.47 19.32 -27.57
C LEU A 4 -14.81 19.05 -28.93
N TYR A 5 -13.66 19.67 -29.18
CA TYR A 5 -12.89 19.46 -30.39
C TYR A 5 -12.34 18.03 -30.49
N LEU A 6 -11.80 17.49 -29.39
CA LEU A 6 -11.35 16.09 -29.34
C LEU A 6 -12.51 15.12 -29.53
N LYS A 7 -13.68 15.40 -28.92
CA LYS A 7 -14.91 14.62 -29.14
C LYS A 7 -15.34 14.62 -30.61
N LEU A 8 -15.22 15.76 -31.30
CA LEU A 8 -15.50 15.84 -32.73
C LEU A 8 -14.53 14.97 -33.53
N LEU A 9 -13.22 15.04 -33.27
CA LEU A 9 -12.25 14.18 -33.96
C LEU A 9 -12.51 12.70 -33.66
N ASN A 10 -12.83 12.36 -32.41
CA ASN A 10 -13.17 10.99 -32.03
C ASN A 10 -14.46 10.49 -32.70
N TYR A 11 -15.44 11.37 -32.94
CA TYR A 11 -16.64 11.05 -33.71
C TYR A 11 -16.32 10.62 -35.17
N PHE A 12 -15.17 11.04 -35.70
CA PHE A 12 -14.66 10.60 -37.01
C PHE A 12 -13.70 9.41 -36.95
N ASN A 13 -13.32 8.92 -35.77
CA ASN A 13 -12.29 7.89 -35.63
C ASN A 13 -12.66 6.56 -36.30
N ASP A 14 -13.94 6.21 -36.30
CA ASP A 14 -14.44 4.96 -36.89
C ASP A 14 -14.67 5.08 -38.42
N VAL A 15 -14.30 6.20 -39.02
CA VAL A 15 -14.50 6.49 -40.44
C VAL A 15 -13.15 6.53 -41.15
N PRO A 16 -12.99 5.86 -42.30
CA PRO A 16 -11.77 5.96 -43.07
C PRO A 16 -11.43 7.42 -43.43
N ILE A 17 -10.15 7.78 -43.37
CA ILE A 17 -9.65 9.11 -43.71
C ILE A 17 -10.15 9.54 -45.10
N GLY A 18 -10.61 10.78 -45.23
CA GLY A 18 -11.17 11.30 -46.48
C GLY A 18 -12.60 10.85 -46.81
N THR A 19 -13.18 9.91 -46.04
CA THR A 19 -14.60 9.54 -46.22
C THR A 19 -15.49 10.57 -45.55
N GLN A 20 -16.48 11.06 -46.30
CA GLN A 20 -17.42 12.05 -45.79
C GLN A 20 -18.42 11.41 -44.82
N LYS A 21 -18.53 11.99 -43.63
CA LYS A 21 -19.57 11.69 -42.63
C LYS A 21 -20.28 12.96 -42.22
N SER A 22 -21.56 12.84 -41.91
CA SER A 22 -22.34 13.99 -41.46
C SER A 22 -21.97 14.38 -40.03
N ILE A 23 -21.64 15.65 -39.82
CA ILE A 23 -21.43 16.24 -38.48
C ILE A 23 -22.73 16.75 -37.85
N SER A 24 -23.82 16.81 -38.61
CA SER A 24 -25.12 17.29 -38.11
C SER A 24 -25.60 16.59 -36.83
N PRO A 25 -25.46 15.25 -36.67
CA PRO A 25 -25.80 14.58 -35.41
C PRO A 25 -24.96 15.09 -34.24
N PHE A 26 -23.63 15.14 -34.42
CA PHE A 26 -22.71 15.64 -33.39
C PHE A 26 -23.04 17.08 -32.96
N LEU A 27 -23.33 17.96 -33.92
CA LEU A 27 -23.68 19.35 -33.63
C LEU A 27 -25.03 19.45 -32.91
N THR A 28 -26.01 18.62 -33.26
CA THR A 28 -27.33 18.61 -32.63
C THR A 28 -27.25 18.10 -31.18
N ASP A 29 -26.36 17.16 -30.89
CA ASP A 29 -26.16 16.62 -29.54
C ASP A 29 -25.50 17.64 -28.59
N HIS A 30 -24.65 18.53 -29.13
CA HIS A 30 -23.83 19.45 -28.33
C HIS A 30 -24.31 20.91 -28.35
N PHE A 31 -25.08 21.30 -29.36
CA PHE A 31 -25.64 22.65 -29.49
C PHE A 31 -27.17 22.57 -29.53
N LYS A 32 -27.81 23.30 -28.62
CA LYS A 32 -29.28 23.28 -28.52
C LYS A 32 -29.89 24.07 -29.67
N LYS A 33 -30.93 23.52 -30.27
CA LYS A 33 -31.75 24.23 -31.24
C LYS A 33 -32.39 25.44 -30.55
N PRO A 34 -32.26 26.65 -31.12
CA PRO A 34 -32.90 27.84 -30.59
C PRO A 34 -34.42 27.70 -30.62
N THR A 35 -35.08 28.06 -29.53
CA THR A 35 -36.54 28.17 -29.47
C THR A 35 -36.96 29.63 -29.61
N ALA A 36 -38.12 29.89 -30.21
CA ALA A 36 -38.65 31.23 -30.46
C ALA A 36 -38.80 32.13 -29.21
N HIS A 37 -38.67 31.59 -27.99
CA HIS A 37 -38.96 32.28 -26.73
C HIS A 37 -37.70 32.72 -25.96
N THR A 38 -36.49 32.50 -26.49
CA THR A 38 -35.22 32.78 -25.78
C THR A 38 -34.18 33.52 -26.66
N PRO A 39 -34.45 34.78 -27.06
CA PRO A 39 -33.58 35.54 -27.97
C PRO A 39 -32.17 35.82 -27.41
N TYR A 40 -31.98 35.91 -26.09
CA TYR A 40 -30.66 36.13 -25.46
C TYR A 40 -29.84 34.84 -25.33
N ALA A 41 -30.46 33.67 -25.09
CA ALA A 41 -29.76 32.39 -25.07
C ALA A 41 -29.34 31.98 -26.50
N PHE A 42 -30.13 32.39 -27.49
CA PHE A 42 -29.84 32.21 -28.92
C PHE A 42 -28.52 32.86 -29.34
N THR A 43 -28.27 34.11 -28.96
CA THR A 43 -27.06 34.84 -29.38
C THR A 43 -25.78 34.28 -28.76
N SER A 44 -25.82 33.84 -27.50
CA SER A 44 -24.65 33.24 -26.83
C SER A 44 -24.30 31.87 -27.42
N GLN A 45 -25.27 30.97 -27.56
CA GLN A 45 -25.00 29.63 -28.10
C GLN A 45 -24.58 29.68 -29.58
N MET A 46 -25.14 30.61 -30.35
CA MET A 46 -24.73 30.83 -31.72
C MET A 46 -23.30 31.35 -31.82
N LYS A 47 -22.90 32.25 -30.91
CA LYS A 47 -21.51 32.72 -30.82
C LYS A 47 -20.55 31.57 -30.51
N ASP A 48 -20.90 30.69 -29.56
CA ASP A 48 -20.07 29.54 -29.20
C ASP A 48 -19.93 28.54 -30.35
N LEU A 49 -21.03 28.25 -31.05
CA LEU A 49 -21.05 27.42 -32.26
C LEU A 49 -20.18 28.01 -33.38
N ASN A 50 -20.31 29.32 -33.64
CA ASN A 50 -19.51 30.00 -34.66
C ASN A 50 -18.01 30.00 -34.32
N ASN A 51 -17.67 30.24 -33.05
CA ASN A 51 -16.28 30.15 -32.58
C ASN A 51 -15.75 28.72 -32.74
N PHE A 52 -16.53 27.72 -32.34
CA PHE A 52 -16.14 26.32 -32.50
C PHE A 52 -15.91 25.94 -33.97
N ILE A 53 -16.81 26.33 -34.88
CA ILE A 53 -16.66 26.06 -36.31
C ILE A 53 -15.43 26.78 -36.88
N LYS A 54 -15.20 28.03 -36.47
CA LYS A 54 -14.02 28.80 -36.85
C LYS A 54 -12.75 28.07 -36.43
N ASP A 55 -12.66 27.65 -35.17
CA ASP A 55 -11.53 26.90 -34.65
C ASP A 55 -11.30 25.61 -35.45
N VAL A 56 -12.36 24.85 -35.73
CA VAL A 56 -12.26 23.61 -36.52
C VAL A 56 -11.69 23.87 -37.93
N LYS A 57 -12.14 24.94 -38.60
CA LYS A 57 -11.64 25.33 -39.93
C LYS A 57 -10.18 25.76 -39.89
N GLU A 58 -9.77 26.51 -38.87
CA GLU A 58 -8.40 27.00 -38.74
C GLU A 58 -7.40 25.86 -38.49
N GLN A 59 -7.79 24.84 -37.73
CA GLN A 59 -6.92 23.71 -37.39
C GLN A 59 -6.66 22.76 -38.57
N LYS A 60 -7.50 22.76 -39.62
CA LYS A 60 -7.34 21.90 -40.82
C LYS A 60 -7.26 20.39 -40.54
N HIS A 61 -7.77 19.93 -39.40
CA HIS A 61 -7.87 18.51 -39.04
C HIS A 61 -9.11 17.85 -39.65
N LEU A 62 -10.06 18.65 -40.13
CA LEU A 62 -11.24 18.24 -40.87
C LEU A 62 -11.28 18.98 -42.20
N GLU A 63 -11.67 18.26 -43.24
CA GLU A 63 -11.96 18.80 -44.56
C GLU A 63 -13.47 18.75 -44.79
N PHE A 64 -14.02 19.83 -45.33
CA PHE A 64 -15.47 19.96 -45.51
C PHE A 64 -15.86 19.69 -46.96
N GLY A 65 -16.93 18.91 -47.15
CA GLY A 65 -17.41 18.55 -48.49
C GLY A 65 -17.87 19.77 -49.28
N SER A 66 -17.81 19.71 -50.61
CA SER A 66 -18.13 20.81 -51.55
C SER A 66 -19.50 21.44 -51.37
N THR A 67 -20.48 20.73 -50.80
CA THR A 67 -21.74 21.31 -50.32
C THR A 67 -21.50 22.00 -48.97
N HIS A 68 -20.87 23.17 -48.99
CA HIS A 68 -20.61 23.99 -47.81
C HIS A 68 -21.92 24.62 -47.30
N PHE A 69 -22.81 23.81 -46.72
CA PHE A 69 -23.89 24.38 -45.93
C PHE A 69 -23.34 24.70 -44.54
N TRP A 70 -22.89 25.94 -44.37
CA TRP A 70 -22.75 26.53 -43.05
C TRP A 70 -23.94 27.42 -42.82
N PRO A 71 -24.58 27.33 -41.65
CA PRO A 71 -25.48 28.35 -41.22
C PRO A 71 -24.68 29.63 -41.00
N GLU A 72 -24.48 30.40 -42.07
CA GLU A 72 -24.13 31.80 -41.89
C GLU A 72 -25.34 32.44 -41.23
N LEU A 73 -25.08 33.36 -40.29
CA LEU A 73 -26.11 34.25 -39.79
C LEU A 73 -26.61 35.07 -41.00
N SER A 74 -27.61 34.54 -41.69
CA SER A 74 -28.27 35.25 -42.77
C SER A 74 -28.83 36.52 -42.16
N LYS A 75 -28.67 37.64 -42.87
CA LYS A 75 -29.28 38.92 -42.46
C LYS A 75 -30.81 38.83 -42.31
N THR A 76 -31.41 37.72 -42.74
CA THR A 76 -32.85 37.47 -42.84
C THR A 76 -33.45 36.68 -41.67
N ASN A 77 -32.72 36.42 -40.56
CA ASN A 77 -33.23 35.73 -39.36
C ASN A 77 -33.79 34.30 -39.58
N THR A 78 -33.72 33.75 -40.79
CA THR A 78 -34.11 32.38 -41.10
C THR A 78 -32.88 31.50 -41.06
N PHE A 79 -32.57 31.01 -39.86
CA PHE A 79 -31.48 30.05 -39.65
C PHE A 79 -32.00 28.65 -39.94
N GLU A 80 -31.50 28.03 -41.01
CA GLU A 80 -31.71 26.62 -41.29
C GLU A 80 -30.78 25.81 -40.37
N TRP A 81 -31.38 25.02 -39.46
CA TRP A 81 -30.64 24.28 -38.45
C TRP A 81 -30.03 22.99 -39.02
N PHE A 82 -29.03 22.40 -38.33
CA PHE A 82 -28.27 21.24 -38.83
C PHE A 82 -29.12 19.97 -39.02
N ASP A 83 -30.33 19.95 -38.46
CA ASP A 83 -31.34 18.90 -38.67
C ASP A 83 -31.99 18.96 -40.07
N GLN A 84 -31.97 20.13 -40.72
CA GLN A 84 -32.58 20.37 -42.02
C GLN A 84 -31.62 20.15 -43.19
N LYS A 85 -30.32 20.44 -43.00
CA LYS A 85 -29.29 20.22 -44.02
C LYS A 85 -28.08 19.52 -43.43
N LYS A 86 -27.70 18.40 -44.06
CA LYS A 86 -26.54 17.61 -43.65
C LYS A 86 -25.27 18.37 -43.95
N VAL A 87 -24.49 18.61 -42.91
CA VAL A 87 -23.13 19.11 -43.06
C VAL A 87 -22.18 17.93 -43.14
N LEU A 88 -21.39 17.85 -44.21
CA LEU A 88 -20.46 16.76 -44.47
C LEU A 88 -19.03 17.22 -44.21
N ALA A 89 -18.28 16.42 -43.46
CA ALA A 89 -16.85 16.59 -43.28
C ALA A 89 -16.14 15.23 -43.35
N SER A 90 -14.83 15.26 -43.51
CA SER A 90 -13.95 14.10 -43.45
C SER A 90 -12.74 14.45 -42.60
N ILE A 91 -12.28 13.49 -41.79
CA ILE A 91 -11.02 13.64 -41.06
C ILE A 91 -9.85 13.61 -42.03
N THR A 92 -8.93 14.56 -41.85
CA THR A 92 -7.66 14.61 -42.61
C THR A 92 -6.63 13.73 -41.91
N ILE A 93 -5.55 13.38 -42.62
CA ILE A 93 -4.41 12.66 -42.03
C ILE A 93 -3.90 13.39 -40.79
N LYS A 94 -3.74 14.71 -40.88
CA LYS A 94 -3.31 15.57 -39.75
C LYS A 94 -4.26 15.49 -38.56
N GLY A 95 -5.57 15.42 -38.81
CA GLY A 95 -6.57 15.28 -37.75
C GLY A 95 -6.49 13.95 -37.03
N ALA A 96 -6.28 12.86 -37.77
CA ALA A 96 -6.10 11.53 -37.20
C ALA A 96 -4.79 11.44 -36.38
N GLU A 97 -3.69 11.97 -36.91
CA GLU A 97 -2.41 12.05 -36.19
C GLU A 97 -2.54 12.85 -34.89
N TYR A 98 -3.19 14.02 -34.95
CA TYR A 98 -3.42 14.85 -33.76
C TYR A 98 -4.26 14.12 -32.70
N LEU A 99 -5.33 13.43 -33.11
CA LEU A 99 -6.15 12.64 -32.19
C LEU A 99 -5.32 11.53 -31.54
N HIS A 100 -4.53 10.80 -32.33
CA HIS A 100 -3.69 9.72 -31.83
C HIS A 100 -2.63 10.23 -30.83
N GLN A 101 -1.94 11.33 -31.15
CA GLN A 101 -0.99 11.97 -30.24
C GLN A 101 -1.64 12.40 -28.92
N ARG A 102 -2.87 12.91 -28.97
CA ARG A 102 -3.62 13.32 -27.78
C ARG A 102 -4.04 12.12 -26.92
N ILE A 103 -4.51 11.04 -27.55
CA ILE A 103 -4.84 9.80 -26.84
C ILE A 103 -3.59 9.23 -26.15
N LEU A 104 -2.46 9.15 -26.87
CA LEU A 104 -1.20 8.69 -26.31
C LEU A 104 -0.74 9.58 -25.14
N ASN A 105 -0.75 10.89 -25.31
CA ASN A 105 -0.36 11.81 -24.22
C ASN A 105 -1.24 11.67 -22.99
N ASN A 106 -2.56 11.53 -23.17
CA ASN A 106 -3.48 11.31 -22.05
C ASN A 106 -3.19 9.98 -21.34
N SER A 107 -2.91 8.91 -22.10
CA SER A 107 -2.56 7.60 -21.54
C SER A 107 -1.24 7.64 -20.77
N VAL A 108 -0.24 8.38 -21.25
CA VAL A 108 1.05 8.56 -20.56
C VAL A 108 0.87 9.33 -19.25
N ILE A 109 0.03 10.36 -19.25
CA ILE A 109 -0.30 11.13 -18.04
C ILE A 109 -0.97 10.23 -17.00
N GLU A 110 -1.93 9.40 -17.43
CA GLU A 110 -2.63 8.46 -16.54
C GLU A 110 -1.69 7.41 -15.95
N VAL A 111 -0.83 6.80 -16.78
CA VAL A 111 0.19 5.84 -16.31
C VAL A 111 1.14 6.50 -15.32
N ASN A 112 1.62 7.72 -15.61
CA ASN A 112 2.50 8.45 -14.70
C ASN A 112 1.82 8.75 -13.35
N HIS A 113 0.53 9.11 -13.37
CA HIS A 113 -0.25 9.30 -12.15
C HIS A 113 -0.37 7.99 -11.34
N SER A 114 -0.65 6.87 -12.02
CA SER A 114 -0.72 5.55 -11.38
C SER A 114 0.63 5.13 -10.77
N ILE A 115 1.76 5.39 -11.45
CA ILE A 115 3.10 5.10 -10.93
C ILE A 115 3.39 5.96 -9.70
N ALA A 116 3.05 7.25 -9.73
CA ALA A 116 3.25 8.14 -8.59
C ALA A 116 2.47 7.68 -7.35
N GLU A 117 1.21 7.25 -7.52
CA GLU A 117 0.41 6.72 -6.42
C GLU A 117 0.96 5.37 -5.90
N SER A 118 1.39 4.48 -6.80
CA SER A 118 2.05 3.23 -6.43
C SER A 118 3.32 3.48 -5.60
N ASN A 119 4.16 4.42 -6.04
CA ASN A 119 5.36 4.83 -5.29
C ASN A 119 5.03 5.40 -3.91
N ARG A 120 3.92 6.14 -3.80
CA ARG A 120 3.43 6.65 -2.52
C ARG A 120 3.01 5.52 -1.57
N ILE A 121 2.32 4.49 -2.08
CA ILE A 121 1.91 3.31 -1.31
C ILE A 121 3.14 2.51 -0.87
N ILE A 122 4.08 2.25 -1.78
CA ILE A 122 5.34 1.55 -1.48
C ILE A 122 6.09 2.29 -0.37
N SER A 123 6.27 3.60 -0.49
CA SER A 123 6.94 4.42 0.53
C SER A 123 6.28 4.29 1.92
N LYS A 124 4.94 4.37 1.99
CA LYS A 124 4.20 4.17 3.25
C LYS A 124 4.40 2.77 3.82
N ASN A 125 4.33 1.73 2.99
CA ASN A 125 4.52 0.35 3.41
C ASN A 125 5.94 0.11 3.92
N THR A 126 6.97 0.67 3.28
CA THR A 126 8.35 0.60 3.75
C THR A 126 8.49 1.23 5.14
N VAL A 127 7.88 2.40 5.38
CA VAL A 127 7.93 3.03 6.72
C VAL A 127 7.24 2.17 7.78
N LEU A 128 6.11 1.54 7.45
CA LEU A 128 5.41 0.63 8.36
C LEU A 128 6.22 -0.64 8.64
N GLN A 129 6.86 -1.23 7.62
CA GLN A 129 7.75 -2.38 7.77
C GLN A 129 8.96 -2.06 8.64
N THR A 130 9.61 -0.91 8.44
CA THR A 130 10.74 -0.49 9.29
C THR A 130 10.30 -0.35 10.74
N LYS A 131 9.16 0.27 11.02
CA LYS A 131 8.62 0.40 12.39
C LYS A 131 8.29 -0.96 13.01
N ALA A 132 7.70 -1.87 12.24
CA ALA A 132 7.38 -3.23 12.70
C ALA A 132 8.67 -4.03 13.00
N SER A 133 9.66 -3.96 12.11
CA SER A 133 10.96 -4.60 12.29
C SER A 133 11.68 -4.08 13.53
N SER A 134 11.72 -2.76 13.77
CA SER A 134 12.30 -2.21 14.99
C SER A 134 11.62 -2.74 16.25
N ARG A 135 10.28 -2.84 16.27
CA ARG A 135 9.55 -3.42 17.41
C ARG A 135 9.89 -4.89 17.64
N GLN A 136 10.00 -5.69 16.59
CA GLN A 136 10.42 -7.10 16.69
C GLN A 136 11.84 -7.21 17.24
N THR A 137 12.77 -6.36 16.81
CA THR A 137 14.14 -6.33 17.34
C THR A 137 14.16 -6.01 18.84
N TYR A 138 13.39 -5.03 19.32
CA TYR A 138 13.31 -4.73 20.75
C TYR A 138 12.74 -5.90 21.56
N LEU A 139 11.72 -6.59 21.05
CA LEU A 139 11.16 -7.78 21.70
C LEU A 139 12.17 -8.94 21.77
N LEU A 140 12.95 -9.15 20.71
CA LEU A 140 14.03 -10.14 20.70
C LEU A 140 15.11 -9.79 21.72
N ILE A 141 15.53 -8.53 21.81
CA ILE A 141 16.50 -8.07 22.81
C ILE A 141 15.96 -8.30 24.22
N ALA A 142 14.71 -7.93 24.50
CA ALA A 142 14.08 -8.14 25.81
C ALA A 142 14.03 -9.64 26.17
N THR A 143 13.65 -10.49 25.22
CA THR A 143 13.60 -11.94 25.40
C THR A 143 14.98 -12.53 25.68
N ALA A 144 16.01 -12.06 24.96
CA ALA A 144 17.38 -12.49 25.16
C ALA A 144 17.90 -12.11 26.56
N VAL A 145 17.62 -10.89 27.03
CA VAL A 145 17.98 -10.44 28.38
C VAL A 145 17.27 -11.30 29.44
N PHE A 146 15.97 -11.56 29.27
CA PHE A 146 15.21 -12.38 30.22
C PHE A 146 15.76 -13.81 30.30
N THR A 147 16.13 -14.38 29.14
CA THR A 147 16.73 -15.71 29.05
C THR A 147 18.10 -15.76 29.73
N LEU A 148 18.93 -14.74 29.55
CA LEU A 148 20.24 -14.61 30.22
C LEU A 148 20.12 -14.51 31.74
N VAL A 149 19.15 -13.76 32.24
CA VAL A 149 18.87 -13.66 33.69
C VAL A 149 18.47 -15.03 34.23
N ASN A 150 17.57 -15.74 33.56
CA ASN A 150 17.15 -17.09 33.97
C ASN A 150 18.32 -18.09 33.95
N LEU A 151 19.19 -18.03 32.93
CA LEU A 151 20.39 -18.86 32.86
C LEU A 151 21.35 -18.58 34.02
N THR A 152 21.53 -17.30 34.36
CA THR A 152 22.39 -16.89 35.48
C THR A 152 21.83 -17.40 36.82
N ILE A 153 20.52 -17.25 37.06
CA ILE A 153 19.87 -17.75 38.28
C ILE A 153 19.96 -19.27 38.35
N SER A 154 19.70 -19.97 37.25
CA SER A 154 19.80 -21.43 37.16
C SER A 154 21.23 -21.91 37.47
N GLY A 155 22.24 -21.25 36.87
CA GLY A 155 23.65 -21.54 37.17
C GLY A 155 24.02 -21.29 38.63
N TYR A 156 23.52 -20.21 39.23
CA TYR A 156 23.73 -19.92 40.65
C TYR A 156 23.08 -20.97 41.55
N ASN A 157 21.85 -21.39 41.25
CA ASN A 157 21.14 -22.43 42.01
C ASN A 157 21.90 -23.77 41.93
N ILE A 158 22.35 -24.17 40.75
CA ILE A 158 23.15 -25.40 40.57
C ILE A 158 24.45 -25.34 41.38
N TYR A 159 25.14 -24.19 41.37
CA TYR A 159 26.36 -24.00 42.13
C TYR A 159 26.09 -24.07 43.65
N SER A 160 25.06 -23.37 44.13
CA SER A 160 24.65 -23.36 45.53
C SER A 160 24.27 -24.76 46.03
N ASP A 161 23.52 -25.51 45.23
CA ASP A 161 23.10 -26.86 45.61
C ASP A 161 24.29 -27.83 45.66
N ARG A 162 25.26 -27.71 44.74
CA ARG A 162 26.51 -28.47 44.84
C ARG A 162 27.29 -28.13 46.11
N SER A 163 27.39 -26.85 46.47
CA SER A 163 28.06 -26.43 47.73
C SER A 163 27.32 -26.95 48.96
N LYS A 164 25.97 -26.95 48.97
CA LYS A 164 25.17 -27.51 50.07
C LYS A 164 25.35 -29.03 50.18
N GLU A 165 25.40 -29.74 49.06
CA GLU A 165 25.58 -31.19 49.03
C GLU A 165 26.97 -31.57 49.58
N GLN A 166 28.03 -30.85 49.20
CA GLN A 166 29.37 -31.02 49.76
C GLN A 166 29.40 -30.78 51.28
N LEU A 167 28.71 -29.73 51.75
CA LEU A 167 28.63 -29.42 53.17
C LEU A 167 27.91 -30.53 53.95
N ARG A 168 26.81 -31.07 53.40
CA ARG A 168 26.06 -32.19 53.98
C ARG A 168 26.90 -33.47 54.06
N GLN A 169 27.68 -33.75 53.02
CA GLN A 169 28.59 -34.90 53.02
C GLN A 169 29.66 -34.77 54.11
N GLN A 170 30.28 -33.59 54.24
CA GLN A 170 31.26 -33.33 55.31
C GLN A 170 30.64 -33.47 56.71
N LEU A 171 29.44 -32.92 56.92
CA LEU A 171 28.74 -33.02 58.20
C LEU A 171 28.39 -34.47 58.56
N THR A 172 27.98 -35.26 57.57
CA THR A 172 27.66 -36.68 57.73
C THR A 172 28.91 -37.47 58.10
N GLU A 173 30.04 -37.20 57.45
CA GLU A 173 31.30 -37.87 57.72
C GLU A 173 31.82 -37.53 59.13
N GLN A 174 31.73 -36.27 59.55
CA GLN A 174 32.05 -35.86 60.92
C GLN A 174 31.13 -36.52 61.95
N THR A 175 29.84 -36.62 61.66
CA THR A 175 28.88 -37.28 62.56
C THR A 175 29.20 -38.77 62.73
N LYS A 176 29.60 -39.46 61.65
CA LYS A 176 30.07 -40.86 61.72
C LYS A 176 31.31 -41.00 62.60
N GLN A 177 32.28 -40.08 62.47
CA GLN A 177 33.48 -40.09 63.30
C GLN A 177 33.16 -39.88 64.79
N ILE A 178 32.27 -38.93 65.09
CA ILE A 178 31.80 -38.70 66.47
C ILE A 178 31.14 -39.95 67.04
N HIS A 179 30.26 -40.60 66.28
CA HIS A 179 29.57 -41.81 66.73
C HIS A 179 30.55 -42.99 66.92
N ALA A 180 31.57 -43.13 66.06
CA ALA A 180 32.60 -44.15 66.22
C ALA A 180 33.41 -43.93 67.50
N LEU A 181 33.80 -42.69 67.80
CA LEU A 181 34.50 -42.34 69.04
C LEU A 181 33.63 -42.57 70.27
N GLN A 182 32.33 -42.27 70.21
CA GLN A 182 31.39 -42.56 71.30
C GLN A 182 31.25 -44.08 71.55
N MET A 183 31.20 -44.87 70.49
CA MET A 183 31.18 -46.34 70.59
C MET A 183 32.47 -46.88 71.20
N GLU A 184 33.62 -46.34 70.80
CA GLU A 184 34.91 -46.72 71.39
C GLU A 184 34.99 -46.35 72.87
N GLN A 185 34.56 -45.14 73.25
CA GLN A 185 34.51 -44.73 74.66
C GLN A 185 33.58 -45.60 75.50
N THR A 186 32.40 -45.94 74.97
CA THR A 186 31.46 -46.82 75.67
C THR A 186 31.98 -48.24 75.78
N GLU A 187 32.68 -48.75 74.77
CA GLU A 187 33.34 -50.05 74.83
C GLU A 187 34.47 -50.07 75.87
N ILE A 188 35.28 -49.01 75.94
CA ILE A 188 36.32 -48.83 76.96
C ILE A 188 35.70 -48.79 78.35
N LEU A 189 34.62 -48.02 78.54
CA LEU A 189 33.89 -47.93 79.82
C LEU A 189 33.28 -49.28 80.20
N TYR A 190 32.71 -50.02 79.25
CA TYR A 190 32.15 -51.34 79.50
C TYR A 190 33.24 -52.35 79.91
N LYS A 191 34.37 -52.37 79.19
CA LYS A 191 35.51 -53.25 79.52
C LYS A 191 36.10 -52.91 80.89
N SER A 192 36.22 -51.62 81.23
CA SER A 192 36.74 -51.21 82.53
C SER A 192 35.80 -51.57 83.68
N LEU A 193 34.49 -51.37 83.51
CA LEU A 193 33.47 -51.80 84.48
C LEU A 193 33.43 -53.32 84.66
N LYS A 194 33.53 -54.08 83.57
CA LYS A 194 33.58 -55.54 83.63
C LYS A 194 34.80 -56.03 84.41
N LYS A 195 35.98 -55.45 84.13
CA LYS A 195 37.23 -55.76 84.85
C LYS A 195 37.11 -55.43 86.34
N LEU A 196 36.53 -54.27 86.69
CA LEU A 196 36.29 -53.89 88.08
C LEU A 196 35.35 -54.87 88.80
N ASN A 197 34.32 -55.36 88.10
CA ASN A 197 33.39 -56.34 88.65
C ASN A 197 34.08 -57.70 88.88
N GLU A 198 34.87 -58.16 87.91
CA GLU A 198 35.68 -59.39 88.03
C GLU A 198 36.66 -59.30 89.21
N GLU A 199 37.36 -58.17 89.37
CA GLU A 199 38.30 -57.93 90.49
C GLU A 199 37.60 -57.92 91.86
N ASN A 200 36.37 -57.41 91.96
CA ASN A 200 35.60 -57.40 93.20
C ASN A 200 34.98 -58.77 93.54
N THR A 201 34.72 -59.61 92.54
CA THR A 201 34.14 -60.95 92.75
C THR A 201 35.18 -61.94 93.28
N VAL A 202 36.46 -61.75 92.96
CA VAL A 202 37.59 -62.56 93.45
C VAL A 202 37.98 -62.25 94.91
N ARG A 203 37.50 -61.12 95.48
CA ARG A 203 37.79 -60.68 96.86
C ARG A 203 36.70 -61.04 97.89
N LYS A 204 35.67 -61.79 97.49
CA LYS A 204 34.64 -62.37 98.39
C LYS A 204 34.86 -63.87 98.52
#